data_AF-A0A7C5IHN0-F1
#
_entry.id   AF-A0A7C5IHN0-F1
#
_cell.length_a   1.000
_cell.length_b   1.000
_cell.length_c   1.000
_cell.angle_alpha   90.00
_cell.angle_beta   90.00
_cell.angle_gamma   90.00
#
_symmetry.space_group_name_H-M   'P 1'
#
loop_
_entity.id
_entity.type
_entity.pdbx_description
1 polymer ?
#
loop_
_entity_poly.entity_id
_entity_poly.type
_entity_poly.pdbx_seq_one_letter_code
_entity_poly.pdbx_strand_id
1 'polypeptide(L)'
;MSMQQLFLKLYDYWSKQGCYIAPTYDLEVGAGTMTPDTFFRVLGKRPWKVAYVQPARRPTDGRYGENPHRVQKHFQFQVIMKPSPVDIQKMYLNSLISLGIDLSEHDLRFDEDDWESPTIGAWGVGWQVLLDGLEITQFTYFQQAGGLELFPVSVEITYGLERLEMFLEQKDNIYDLNWSAEVSYRDLRFDEEKEFSIYNFEQADTQMLQRWFNAAEKEAQRLIDQGLLLPAYDHCLKCSHLFNLLDARGAISVTERVKLIGQVRTLVNQVARKFVEREGGEN
;
A
#
# COMPACT_ATOMS: atom_id res chain seq x y z
N MET A 1 -11.28 -19.58 5.38
CA MET A 1 -12.42 -18.63 5.46
C MET A 1 -12.77 -18.36 3.99
N SER A 2 -13.28 -17.22 3.53
CA SER A 2 -13.14 -16.84 2.13
C SER A 2 -12.59 -15.41 2.08
N MET A 3 -11.94 -14.99 1.00
CA MET A 3 -11.40 -13.62 0.88
C MET A 3 -12.44 -12.55 1.23
N GLN A 4 -13.67 -12.68 0.72
CA GLN A 4 -14.75 -11.76 1.03
C GLN A 4 -15.10 -11.73 2.54
N GLN A 5 -15.13 -12.89 3.20
CA GLN A 5 -15.40 -12.95 4.63
C GLN A 5 -14.25 -12.37 5.45
N LEU A 6 -13.00 -12.60 5.05
CA LEU A 6 -11.82 -11.99 5.66
C LEU A 6 -11.91 -10.46 5.63
N PHE A 7 -12.27 -9.88 4.48
CA PHE A 7 -12.42 -8.43 4.35
C PHE A 7 -13.48 -7.91 5.33
N LEU A 8 -14.66 -8.55 5.35
CA LEU A 8 -15.78 -8.14 6.20
C LEU A 8 -15.45 -8.24 7.70
N LYS A 9 -14.75 -9.31 8.13
CA LYS A 9 -14.33 -9.45 9.53
C LYS A 9 -13.31 -8.39 9.94
N LEU A 10 -12.33 -8.09 9.08
CA LEU A 10 -11.35 -7.04 9.37
C LEU A 10 -12.01 -5.66 9.42
N TYR A 11 -12.95 -5.36 8.52
CA TYR A 11 -13.74 -4.14 8.57
C TYR A 11 -14.54 -4.03 9.87
N ASP A 12 -15.29 -5.08 10.23
CA ASP A 12 -16.06 -5.12 11.48
C ASP A 12 -15.16 -4.93 12.70
N TYR A 13 -14.04 -5.66 12.78
CA TYR A 13 -13.09 -5.56 13.88
C TYR A 13 -12.55 -4.13 14.04
N TRP A 14 -11.96 -3.57 12.98
CA TRP A 14 -11.32 -2.25 13.06
C TRP A 14 -12.33 -1.10 13.20
N SER A 15 -13.56 -1.26 12.70
CA SER A 15 -14.63 -0.30 12.96
C SER A 15 -14.97 -0.23 14.46
N LYS A 16 -14.99 -1.38 15.16
CA LYS A 16 -15.17 -1.46 16.62
C LYS A 16 -14.00 -0.87 17.41
N GLN A 17 -12.81 -0.80 16.81
CA GLN A 17 -11.64 -0.09 17.38
C GLN A 17 -11.68 1.44 17.13
N GLY A 18 -12.76 1.94 16.53
CA GLY A 18 -12.97 3.37 16.26
C GLY A 18 -12.29 3.88 14.99
N CYS A 19 -11.92 3.00 14.07
CA CYS A 19 -11.45 3.42 12.75
C CYS A 19 -12.62 3.91 11.88
N TYR A 20 -12.41 5.01 11.18
CA TYR A 20 -13.19 5.32 9.99
C TYR A 20 -12.92 4.24 8.94
N ILE A 21 -13.97 3.66 8.37
CA ILE A 21 -13.83 2.68 7.29
C ILE A 21 -13.81 3.43 5.96
N ALA A 22 -12.63 3.61 5.39
CA ALA A 22 -12.48 4.32 4.13
C ALA A 22 -12.85 3.43 2.93
N PRO A 23 -13.45 4.00 1.87
CA PRO A 23 -13.56 3.30 0.61
C PRO A 23 -12.16 3.13 -0.01
N THR A 24 -12.03 2.13 -0.88
CA THR A 24 -10.81 1.93 -1.68
C THR A 24 -10.52 3.14 -2.57
N TYR A 25 -9.25 3.52 -2.68
CA TYR A 25 -8.85 4.61 -3.56
C TYR A 25 -8.92 4.18 -5.03
N ASP A 26 -9.37 5.10 -5.90
CA ASP A 26 -9.73 4.84 -7.29
C ASP A 26 -8.58 5.00 -8.30
N LEU A 27 -7.36 5.22 -7.84
CA LEU A 27 -6.14 5.26 -8.66
C LEU A 27 -5.19 4.09 -8.38
N GLU A 28 -4.34 3.77 -9.37
CA GLU A 28 -3.27 2.82 -9.20
C GLU A 28 -2.24 3.29 -8.16
N VAL A 29 -2.08 2.49 -7.11
CA VAL A 29 -1.08 2.68 -6.07
C VAL A 29 -0.35 1.38 -5.78
N GLY A 30 0.91 1.46 -5.35
CA GLY A 30 1.73 0.30 -5.00
C GLY A 30 1.53 -0.21 -3.56
N ALA A 31 0.86 0.58 -2.72
CA ALA A 31 0.53 0.25 -1.34
C ALA A 31 -0.59 1.17 -0.80
N GLY A 32 -1.27 0.74 0.27
CA GLY A 32 -2.22 1.55 1.04
C GLY A 32 -1.62 2.87 1.53
N THR A 33 -0.34 2.89 1.88
CA THR A 33 0.41 4.06 2.33
C THR A 33 0.33 5.26 1.38
N MET A 34 0.23 5.01 0.07
CA MET A 34 0.22 6.05 -0.96
C MET A 34 -1.15 6.71 -1.14
N THR A 35 -2.19 6.19 -0.52
CA THR A 35 -3.54 6.75 -0.68
C THR A 35 -3.72 7.99 0.19
N PRO A 36 -4.59 8.95 -0.18
CA PRO A 36 -4.82 10.17 0.59
C PRO A 36 -5.23 9.93 2.05
N ASP A 37 -6.00 8.87 2.31
CA ASP A 37 -6.45 8.50 3.65
C ASP A 37 -5.32 8.05 4.59
N THR A 38 -4.15 7.70 4.04
CA THR A 38 -2.91 7.54 4.79
C THR A 38 -2.01 8.77 4.62
N PHE A 39 -1.51 9.03 3.40
CA PHE A 39 -0.44 9.99 3.14
C PHE A 39 -0.71 11.39 3.72
N PHE A 40 -1.88 11.97 3.46
CA PHE A 40 -2.18 13.30 4.00
C PHE A 40 -2.52 13.29 5.49
N ARG A 41 -3.01 12.16 6.00
CA ARG A 41 -3.52 12.04 7.37
C ARG A 41 -2.44 11.74 8.40
N VAL A 42 -1.33 11.13 7.97
CA VAL A 42 -0.14 10.99 8.81
C VAL A 42 0.59 12.33 8.99
N LEU A 43 0.42 13.30 8.08
CA LEU A 43 0.97 14.65 8.20
C LEU A 43 0.28 15.52 9.26
N GLY A 44 1.03 16.47 9.86
CA GLY A 44 0.51 17.43 10.84
C GLY A 44 0.15 16.81 12.20
N LYS A 45 -0.61 17.54 13.03
CA LYS A 45 -0.90 17.14 14.43
C LYS A 45 -2.27 16.46 14.64
N ARG A 46 -3.17 16.55 13.66
CA ARG A 46 -4.55 16.06 13.81
C ARG A 46 -4.57 14.53 14.02
N PRO A 47 -5.25 14.02 15.07
CA PRO A 47 -5.44 12.59 15.26
C PRO A 47 -6.23 11.97 14.10
N TRP A 48 -5.93 10.70 13.79
CA TRP A 48 -6.57 9.97 12.71
C TRP A 48 -6.60 8.48 13.00
N LYS A 49 -7.71 7.83 12.68
CA LYS A 49 -7.86 6.36 12.73
C LYS A 49 -8.64 5.91 11.51
N VAL A 50 -8.04 5.09 10.66
CA VAL A 50 -8.68 4.61 9.43
C VAL A 50 -8.33 3.17 9.16
N ALA A 51 -9.25 2.43 8.54
CA ALA A 51 -9.03 1.07 8.08
C ALA A 51 -9.71 0.84 6.73
N TYR A 52 -9.04 0.17 5.79
CA TYR A 52 -9.55 -0.05 4.43
C TYR A 52 -8.82 -1.13 3.65
N VAL A 53 -9.50 -1.74 2.69
CA VAL A 53 -8.86 -2.57 1.66
C VAL A 53 -8.32 -1.68 0.55
N GLN A 54 -7.06 -1.90 0.17
CA GLN A 54 -6.44 -1.26 -0.99
C GLN A 54 -5.86 -2.34 -1.93
N PRO A 55 -6.39 -2.49 -3.17
CA PRO A 55 -5.70 -3.18 -4.23
C PRO A 55 -4.40 -2.44 -4.57
N ALA A 56 -3.28 -3.14 -4.46
CA ALA A 56 -1.94 -2.62 -4.69
C ALA A 56 -1.37 -3.20 -5.98
N ARG A 57 -0.91 -2.35 -6.90
CA ARG A 57 -0.26 -2.75 -8.17
C ARG A 57 1.24 -2.55 -8.08
N ARG A 58 1.99 -3.64 -8.25
CA ARG A 58 3.45 -3.71 -8.33
C ARG A 58 3.84 -4.40 -9.65
N PRO A 59 3.93 -3.65 -10.77
CA PRO A 59 4.21 -4.22 -12.09
C PRO A 59 5.38 -5.21 -12.16
N THR A 60 6.46 -4.95 -11.42
CA THR A 60 7.67 -5.80 -11.36
C THR A 60 7.46 -7.15 -10.66
N ASP A 61 6.38 -7.28 -9.88
CA ASP A 61 6.05 -8.50 -9.16
C ASP A 61 5.27 -9.51 -10.00
N GLY A 62 4.88 -9.17 -11.23
CA GLY A 62 4.11 -10.07 -12.10
C GLY A 62 4.82 -11.40 -12.37
N ARG A 63 4.06 -12.51 -12.39
CA ARG A 63 4.59 -13.86 -12.62
C ARG A 63 3.73 -14.69 -13.57
N TYR A 64 2.99 -14.06 -14.47
CA TYR A 64 2.23 -14.72 -15.55
C TYR A 64 1.19 -15.76 -15.08
N GLY A 65 0.79 -15.73 -13.81
CA GLY A 65 -0.09 -16.75 -13.22
C GLY A 65 0.63 -18.02 -12.75
N GLU A 66 1.95 -18.08 -12.83
CA GLU A 66 2.74 -19.30 -12.61
C GLU A 66 3.28 -19.41 -11.18
N ASN A 67 3.41 -18.29 -10.46
CA ASN A 67 3.92 -18.29 -9.09
C ASN A 67 2.77 -18.42 -8.07
N PRO A 68 2.90 -19.30 -7.06
CA PRO A 68 1.84 -19.54 -6.07
C PRO A 68 1.67 -18.43 -5.02
N HIS A 69 2.63 -17.51 -4.89
CA HIS A 69 2.66 -16.51 -3.80
C HIS A 69 2.88 -15.07 -4.25
N ARG A 70 3.28 -14.83 -5.51
CA ARG A 70 3.65 -13.52 -6.03
C ARG A 70 2.83 -13.16 -7.26
N VAL A 71 2.22 -11.99 -7.22
CA VAL A 71 1.32 -11.43 -8.24
C VAL A 71 1.61 -9.94 -8.44
N GLN A 72 1.34 -9.40 -9.63
CA GLN A 72 1.50 -7.96 -9.88
C GLN A 72 0.44 -7.12 -9.14
N LYS A 73 -0.72 -7.70 -8.83
CA LYS A 73 -1.78 -7.02 -8.07
C LYS A 73 -2.29 -7.90 -6.95
N HIS A 74 -2.24 -7.38 -5.73
CA HIS A 74 -2.71 -8.05 -4.51
C HIS A 74 -3.54 -7.09 -3.66
N PHE A 75 -4.21 -7.61 -2.64
CA PHE A 75 -5.05 -6.82 -1.73
C PHE A 75 -4.33 -6.62 -0.38
N GLN A 76 -4.15 -5.36 -0.02
CA GLN A 76 -3.73 -4.98 1.32
C GLN A 76 -4.94 -4.62 2.15
N PHE A 77 -4.93 -4.97 3.43
CA PHE A 77 -5.78 -4.29 4.41
C PHE A 77 -4.90 -3.32 5.18
N GLN A 78 -5.26 -2.06 5.10
CA GLN A 78 -4.48 -0.94 5.61
C GLN A 78 -5.15 -0.42 6.87
N VAL A 79 -4.36 -0.19 7.92
CA VAL A 79 -4.80 0.47 9.16
C VAL A 79 -3.80 1.55 9.52
N ILE A 80 -4.30 2.75 9.79
CA ILE A 80 -3.51 3.84 10.38
C ILE A 80 -4.11 4.23 11.72
N MET A 81 -3.26 4.36 12.74
CA MET A 81 -3.62 4.98 14.01
C MET A 81 -2.63 6.07 14.39
N LYS A 82 -3.16 7.27 14.61
CA LYS A 82 -2.42 8.47 14.95
C LYS A 82 -3.11 9.21 16.11
N PRO A 83 -2.43 9.45 17.24
CA PRO A 83 -1.11 8.91 17.59
C PRO A 83 -1.13 7.38 17.69
N SER A 84 0.05 6.75 17.62
CA SER A 84 0.17 5.32 17.89
C SER A 84 -0.34 4.96 19.30
N PRO A 85 -1.27 4.01 19.44
CA PRO A 85 -1.68 3.48 20.74
C PRO A 85 -0.55 2.70 21.43
N VAL A 86 -0.56 2.68 22.76
CA VAL A 86 0.40 1.92 23.58
C VAL A 86 0.18 0.41 23.43
N ASP A 87 -1.06 -0.01 23.21
CA ASP A 87 -1.48 -1.40 23.10
C ASP A 87 -1.68 -1.87 21.65
N ILE A 88 -1.08 -1.19 20.67
CA ILE A 88 -1.31 -1.46 19.24
C ILE A 88 -1.00 -2.91 18.84
N GLN A 89 0.07 -3.51 19.38
CA GLN A 89 0.38 -4.92 19.14
C GLN A 89 -0.76 -5.82 19.66
N LYS A 90 -1.27 -5.57 20.86
CA LYS A 90 -2.41 -6.33 21.41
C LYS A 90 -3.67 -6.17 20.55
N MET A 91 -3.94 -4.96 20.06
CA MET A 91 -5.05 -4.70 19.14
C MET A 91 -4.90 -5.50 17.84
N TYR A 92 -3.67 -5.66 17.33
CA TYR A 92 -3.41 -6.51 16.17
C TYR A 92 -3.56 -8.00 16.46
N LEU A 93 -3.00 -8.50 17.56
CA LEU A 93 -3.14 -9.91 17.94
C LEU A 93 -4.63 -10.29 18.11
N ASN A 94 -5.41 -9.40 18.73
CA ASN A 94 -6.86 -9.57 18.85
C ASN A 94 -7.58 -9.55 17.50
N SER A 95 -7.05 -8.85 16.48
CA SER A 95 -7.61 -8.89 15.12
C SER A 95 -7.42 -10.29 14.53
N LEU A 96 -6.23 -10.90 14.66
CA LEU A 96 -5.95 -12.26 14.21
C LEU A 96 -6.84 -13.29 14.95
N ILE A 97 -6.98 -13.15 16.27
CA ILE A 97 -7.89 -14.00 17.06
C ILE A 97 -9.34 -13.87 16.56
N SER A 98 -9.79 -12.66 16.21
CA SER A 98 -11.15 -12.44 15.69
C SER A 98 -11.39 -13.11 14.32
N LEU A 99 -10.33 -13.41 13.57
CA LEU A 99 -10.39 -14.17 12.34
C LEU A 99 -10.54 -15.68 12.59
N GLY A 100 -10.23 -16.14 13.80
CA GLY A 100 -10.28 -17.54 14.22
C GLY A 100 -8.91 -18.20 14.37
N ILE A 101 -7.82 -17.42 14.41
CA ILE A 101 -6.46 -17.94 14.59
C ILE A 101 -6.21 -18.16 16.08
N ASP A 102 -5.91 -19.40 16.48
CA ASP A 102 -5.43 -19.72 17.82
C ASP A 102 -3.92 -19.48 17.91
N LEU A 103 -3.55 -18.29 18.39
CA LEU A 103 -2.14 -17.90 18.50
C LEU A 103 -1.31 -18.77 19.46
N SER A 104 -1.94 -19.64 20.27
CA SER A 104 -1.21 -20.60 21.12
C SER A 104 -0.71 -21.83 20.35
N GLU A 105 -1.26 -22.08 19.17
CA GLU A 105 -0.90 -23.21 18.30
C GLU A 105 0.09 -22.83 17.18
N HIS A 106 0.44 -21.53 17.05
CA HIS A 106 1.24 -21.01 15.94
C HIS A 106 2.47 -20.21 16.40
N ASP A 107 3.56 -20.28 15.63
CA ASP A 107 4.76 -19.47 15.83
C ASP A 107 4.56 -18.08 15.22
N LEU A 108 4.16 -17.12 16.05
CA LEU A 108 4.04 -15.71 15.66
C LEU A 108 5.29 -14.92 16.08
N ARG A 109 5.99 -14.35 15.10
CA ARG A 109 7.22 -13.58 15.32
C ARG A 109 7.12 -12.17 14.76
N PHE A 110 7.71 -11.22 15.48
CA PHE A 110 7.89 -9.84 15.07
C PHE A 110 9.39 -9.64 14.80
N ASP A 111 9.79 -9.76 13.54
CA ASP A 111 11.19 -9.59 13.14
C ASP A 111 11.38 -8.11 12.73
N GLU A 112 12.40 -7.45 13.30
CA GLU A 112 12.68 -6.04 13.02
C GLU A 112 12.93 -5.83 11.52
N ASP A 113 12.20 -4.88 10.94
CA ASP A 113 12.36 -4.49 9.54
C ASP A 113 11.95 -3.03 9.35
N ASP A 114 12.82 -2.28 8.67
CA ASP A 114 12.58 -0.88 8.34
C ASP A 114 11.86 -0.80 6.99
N TRP A 115 10.90 0.13 6.89
CA TRP A 115 10.12 0.32 5.66
C TRP A 115 10.40 1.69 5.05
N GLU A 116 10.59 1.72 3.73
CA GLU A 116 10.74 2.95 2.95
C GLU A 116 9.89 2.93 1.68
N SER A 117 9.28 4.06 1.36
CA SER A 117 8.74 4.37 0.03
C SER A 117 9.40 5.61 -0.54
N PRO A 118 10.42 5.44 -1.42
CA PRO A 118 11.22 6.55 -1.92
C PRO A 118 10.42 7.60 -2.71
N THR A 119 9.38 7.20 -3.45
CA THR A 119 8.61 8.10 -4.31
C THR A 119 7.74 9.09 -3.54
N ILE A 120 7.24 8.70 -2.36
CA ILE A 120 6.47 9.58 -1.47
C ILE A 120 7.29 10.13 -0.31
N GLY A 121 8.61 9.87 -0.27
CA GLY A 121 9.50 10.35 0.77
C GLY A 121 9.04 9.94 2.17
N ALA A 122 8.55 8.71 2.30
CA ALA A 122 8.06 8.16 3.55
C ALA A 122 8.94 7.01 4.02
N TRP A 123 9.24 6.97 5.31
CA TRP A 123 9.92 5.84 5.93
C TRP A 123 9.56 5.73 7.41
N GLY A 124 9.77 4.54 7.95
CA GLY A 124 9.55 4.25 9.36
C GLY A 124 10.25 2.99 9.80
N VAL A 125 10.32 2.82 11.11
CA VAL A 125 10.85 1.62 11.76
C VAL A 125 9.70 0.71 12.14
N GLY A 126 9.91 -0.60 12.21
CA GLY A 126 8.87 -1.50 12.66
C GLY A 126 9.24 -2.97 12.57
N TRP A 127 8.28 -3.78 12.19
CA TRP A 127 8.42 -5.23 12.14
C TRP A 127 7.70 -5.79 10.93
N GLN A 128 8.30 -6.81 10.33
CA GLN A 128 7.54 -7.80 9.58
C GLN A 128 6.99 -8.83 10.57
N VAL A 129 5.73 -9.23 10.40
CA VAL A 129 5.09 -10.23 11.23
C VAL A 129 5.00 -11.54 10.46
N LEU A 130 5.66 -12.56 10.99
CA LEU A 130 5.65 -13.90 10.44
C LEU A 130 4.72 -14.79 11.28
N LEU A 131 3.90 -15.58 10.60
CA LEU A 131 3.05 -16.61 11.19
C LEU A 131 3.44 -17.95 10.56
N ASP A 132 4.00 -18.86 11.35
CA ASP A 132 4.56 -20.15 10.89
C ASP A 132 5.55 -19.99 9.73
N GLY A 133 6.34 -18.91 9.75
CA GLY A 133 7.33 -18.58 8.74
C GLY A 133 6.79 -17.85 7.49
N LEU A 134 5.47 -17.64 7.38
CA LEU A 134 4.87 -16.82 6.34
C LEU A 134 4.70 -15.37 6.82
N GLU A 135 5.29 -14.43 6.10
CA GLU A 135 5.09 -12.99 6.36
C GLU A 135 3.66 -12.57 5.97
N ILE A 136 2.84 -12.23 6.97
CA ILE A 136 1.41 -11.89 6.81
C ILE A 136 1.10 -10.41 7.03
N THR A 137 1.98 -9.64 7.65
CA THR A 137 1.71 -8.24 8.00
C THR A 137 3.01 -7.44 8.09
N GLN A 138 2.97 -6.18 7.65
CA GLN A 138 3.97 -5.16 7.96
C GLN A 138 3.46 -4.22 9.04
N PHE A 139 4.27 -3.97 10.06
CA PHE A 139 4.13 -2.87 11.01
C PHE A 139 5.13 -1.77 10.68
N THR A 140 4.68 -0.53 10.69
CA THR A 140 5.55 0.63 10.45
C THR A 140 5.15 1.82 11.33
N TYR A 141 6.09 2.33 12.12
CA TYR A 141 5.96 3.59 12.83
C TYR A 141 6.60 4.69 12.00
N PHE A 142 5.77 5.49 11.33
CA PHE A 142 6.26 6.53 10.43
C PHE A 142 7.11 7.55 11.17
N GLN A 143 8.34 7.71 10.70
CA GLN A 143 9.23 8.78 11.14
C GLN A 143 9.10 9.99 10.19
N GLN A 144 8.95 9.73 8.89
CA GLN A 144 8.78 10.77 7.89
C GLN A 144 7.72 10.40 6.85
N ALA A 145 7.07 11.42 6.28
CA ALA A 145 6.29 11.33 5.05
C ALA A 145 6.38 12.64 4.27
N GLY A 146 6.52 12.59 2.93
CA GLY A 146 6.72 13.79 2.11
C GLY A 146 7.96 14.60 2.52
N GLY A 147 9.00 13.94 3.05
CA GLY A 147 10.21 14.58 3.55
C GLY A 147 10.00 15.46 4.78
N LEU A 148 8.89 15.31 5.49
CA LEU A 148 8.58 15.97 6.76
C LEU A 148 8.66 14.96 7.89
N GLU A 149 9.27 15.37 9.00
CA GLU A 149 9.19 14.62 10.26
C GLU A 149 7.77 14.64 10.81
N LEU A 150 7.33 13.50 11.35
CA LEU A 150 5.96 13.34 11.81
C LEU A 150 5.89 13.43 13.33
N PHE A 151 5.03 14.33 13.81
CA PHE A 151 4.63 14.38 15.20
C PHE A 151 3.13 14.75 15.32
N PRO A 152 2.31 13.93 16.00
CA PRO A 152 2.66 12.66 16.63
C PRO A 152 2.90 11.52 15.64
N VAL A 153 3.69 10.52 16.04
CA VAL A 153 3.99 9.32 15.25
C VAL A 153 2.69 8.54 14.98
N SER A 154 2.53 8.15 13.72
CA SER A 154 1.46 7.27 13.27
C SER A 154 1.99 5.84 13.18
N VAL A 155 1.18 4.87 13.58
CA VAL A 155 1.45 3.45 13.31
C VAL A 155 0.59 3.00 12.13
N GLU A 156 1.25 2.30 11.20
CA GLU A 156 0.68 1.60 10.06
C GLU A 156 0.72 0.09 10.31
N ILE A 157 -0.40 -0.56 10.05
CA ILE A 157 -0.51 -2.02 10.01
C ILE A 157 -1.06 -2.40 8.64
N THR A 158 -0.27 -3.18 7.89
CA THR A 158 -0.59 -3.56 6.52
C THR A 158 -0.64 -5.07 6.41
N TYR A 159 -1.84 -5.64 6.31
CA TYR A 159 -2.04 -7.08 6.15
C TYR A 159 -1.90 -7.47 4.67
N GLY A 160 -1.17 -8.54 4.39
CA GLY A 160 -1.20 -9.22 3.09
C GLY A 160 -2.38 -10.19 3.05
N LEU A 161 -3.50 -9.78 2.46
CA LEU A 161 -4.77 -10.51 2.62
C LEU A 161 -4.74 -11.90 2.00
N GLU A 162 -4.12 -12.06 0.84
CA GLU A 162 -4.02 -13.37 0.20
C GLU A 162 -3.15 -14.33 1.00
N ARG A 163 -2.02 -13.88 1.53
CA ARG A 163 -1.16 -14.71 2.38
C ARG A 163 -1.87 -15.11 3.68
N LEU A 164 -2.58 -14.17 4.29
CA LEU A 164 -3.36 -14.42 5.49
C LEU A 164 -4.50 -15.42 5.21
N GLU A 165 -5.21 -15.29 4.08
CA GLU A 165 -6.26 -16.24 3.72
C GLU A 165 -5.70 -17.61 3.31
N MET A 166 -4.54 -17.66 2.64
CA MET A 166 -3.84 -18.93 2.33
C MET A 166 -3.55 -19.71 3.60
N PHE A 167 -3.09 -19.04 4.64
CA PHE A 167 -2.92 -19.64 5.95
C PHE A 167 -4.25 -20.14 6.54
N LEU A 168 -5.31 -19.32 6.53
CA LEU A 168 -6.62 -19.65 7.10
C LEU A 168 -7.39 -20.76 6.35
N GLU A 169 -7.16 -20.91 5.05
CA GLU A 169 -7.71 -22.01 4.24
C GLU A 169 -6.75 -23.20 4.13
N GLN A 170 -5.54 -23.12 4.68
CA GLN A 170 -4.48 -24.12 4.54
C GLN A 170 -4.18 -24.45 3.07
N LYS A 171 -4.00 -23.41 2.24
CA LYS A 171 -3.73 -23.50 0.81
C LYS A 171 -2.33 -22.97 0.49
N ASP A 172 -1.59 -23.70 -0.34
CA ASP A 172 -0.24 -23.33 -0.75
C ASP A 172 -0.19 -22.47 -2.02
N ASN A 173 -1.34 -22.26 -2.69
CA ASN A 173 -1.42 -21.47 -3.92
C ASN A 173 -2.53 -20.43 -3.84
N ILE A 174 -2.18 -19.17 -4.11
CA ILE A 174 -3.11 -18.03 -4.15
C ILE A 174 -4.31 -18.26 -5.07
N TYR A 175 -4.13 -18.94 -6.21
CA TYR A 175 -5.21 -19.16 -7.17
C TYR A 175 -6.23 -20.18 -6.69
N ASP A 176 -5.87 -21.01 -5.71
CA ASP A 176 -6.78 -22.02 -5.19
C ASP A 176 -7.69 -21.44 -4.10
N LEU A 177 -7.43 -20.22 -3.60
CA LEU A 177 -8.25 -19.54 -2.59
C LEU A 177 -9.72 -19.40 -3.01
N ASN A 178 -10.62 -19.47 -2.03
CA ASN A 178 -12.02 -19.15 -2.27
C ASN A 178 -12.22 -17.63 -2.14
N TRP A 179 -12.76 -17.00 -3.18
CA TRP A 179 -13.18 -15.60 -3.07
C TRP A 179 -14.50 -15.51 -2.28
N SER A 180 -15.46 -16.34 -2.68
CA SER A 180 -16.77 -16.53 -2.04
C SER A 180 -17.19 -18.01 -2.13
N ALA A 181 -18.43 -18.35 -1.78
CA ALA A 181 -18.91 -19.73 -1.78
C ALA A 181 -18.90 -20.41 -3.18
N GLU A 182 -19.07 -19.63 -4.25
CA GLU A 182 -19.19 -20.15 -5.63
C GLU A 182 -18.11 -19.61 -6.58
N VAL A 183 -17.18 -18.77 -6.08
CA VAL A 183 -16.19 -18.08 -6.89
C VAL A 183 -14.81 -18.26 -6.27
N SER A 184 -13.85 -18.77 -7.04
CA SER A 184 -12.45 -18.88 -6.62
C SER A 184 -11.64 -17.63 -6.97
N TYR A 185 -10.46 -17.49 -6.39
CA TYR A 185 -9.51 -16.45 -6.76
C TYR A 185 -9.06 -16.61 -8.22
N ARG A 186 -8.86 -17.85 -8.68
CA ARG A 186 -8.53 -18.16 -10.08
C ARG A 186 -9.56 -17.59 -11.05
N ASP A 187 -10.84 -17.79 -10.80
CA ASP A 187 -11.93 -17.34 -11.69
C ASP A 187 -11.91 -15.82 -11.92
N LEU A 188 -11.41 -15.06 -10.95
CA LEU A 188 -11.40 -13.59 -11.00
C LEU A 188 -10.07 -12.98 -11.41
N ARG A 189 -8.95 -13.63 -11.09
CA ARG A 189 -7.62 -12.99 -11.07
C ARG A 189 -6.56 -13.68 -11.91
N PHE A 190 -6.78 -14.93 -12.33
CA PHE A 190 -5.75 -15.66 -13.07
C PHE A 190 -5.45 -15.03 -14.43
N ASP A 191 -6.49 -14.75 -15.22
CA ASP A 191 -6.32 -14.08 -16.52
C ASP A 191 -5.87 -12.62 -16.35
N GLU A 192 -6.35 -11.92 -15.29
CA GLU A 192 -5.86 -10.58 -14.94
C GLU A 192 -4.34 -10.59 -14.71
N GLU A 193 -3.81 -11.50 -13.89
CA GLU A 193 -2.37 -11.60 -13.64
C GLU A 193 -1.58 -11.88 -14.93
N LYS A 194 -2.09 -12.79 -15.76
CA LYS A 194 -1.43 -13.21 -17.00
C LYS A 194 -1.35 -12.06 -18.00
N GLU A 195 -2.46 -11.39 -18.27
CA GLU A 195 -2.53 -10.28 -19.21
C GLU A 195 -1.71 -9.08 -18.73
N PHE A 196 -1.82 -8.71 -17.44
CA PHE A 196 -1.02 -7.62 -16.90
C PHE A 196 0.48 -7.95 -16.87
N SER A 197 0.88 -9.20 -16.63
CA SER A 197 2.30 -9.58 -16.72
C SER A 197 2.83 -9.40 -18.15
N ILE A 198 2.09 -9.89 -19.16
CA ILE A 198 2.44 -9.68 -20.58
C ILE A 198 2.52 -8.18 -20.90
N TYR A 199 1.55 -7.39 -20.46
CA TYR A 199 1.57 -5.94 -20.67
C TYR A 199 2.79 -5.28 -20.02
N ASN A 200 2.98 -5.50 -18.72
CA ASN A 200 4.01 -4.86 -17.91
C ASN A 200 5.43 -5.20 -18.37
N PHE A 201 5.67 -6.45 -18.81
CA PHE A 201 7.01 -6.92 -19.16
C PHE A 201 7.30 -6.84 -20.65
N GLU A 202 6.30 -6.91 -21.54
CA GLU A 202 6.54 -7.12 -22.97
C GLU A 202 5.87 -6.04 -23.84
N GLN A 203 4.60 -5.73 -23.60
CA GLN A 203 3.77 -5.00 -24.58
C GLN A 203 3.62 -3.50 -24.30
N ALA A 204 3.88 -3.02 -23.07
CA ALA A 204 3.69 -1.62 -22.77
C ALA A 204 4.62 -0.74 -23.62
N ASP A 205 4.04 0.25 -24.32
CA ASP A 205 4.76 1.22 -25.14
C ASP A 205 5.52 2.22 -24.25
N THR A 206 6.83 2.02 -24.17
CA THR A 206 7.73 2.80 -23.32
C THR A 206 7.82 4.27 -23.74
N GLN A 207 7.70 4.60 -25.02
CA GLN A 207 7.71 5.98 -25.48
C GLN A 207 6.42 6.71 -25.06
N MET A 208 5.29 6.03 -25.15
CA MET A 208 4.01 6.55 -24.67
C MET A 208 4.02 6.75 -23.16
N LEU A 209 4.49 5.75 -22.39
CA LEU A 209 4.60 5.84 -20.94
C LEU A 209 5.49 7.02 -20.51
N GLN A 210 6.63 7.24 -21.19
CA GLN A 210 7.50 8.38 -20.91
C GLN A 210 6.81 9.72 -21.20
N ARG A 211 6.06 9.83 -22.31
CA ARG A 211 5.27 11.03 -22.62
C ARG A 211 4.22 11.30 -21.54
N TRP A 212 3.51 10.27 -21.09
CA TRP A 212 2.52 10.40 -20.02
C TRP A 212 3.14 10.77 -18.68
N PHE A 213 4.31 10.22 -18.35
CA PHE A 213 5.05 10.59 -17.14
C PHE A 213 5.35 12.09 -17.14
N ASN A 214 5.95 12.58 -18.23
CA ASN A 214 6.32 13.99 -18.36
C ASN A 214 5.08 14.92 -18.32
N ALA A 215 3.97 14.48 -18.91
CA ALA A 215 2.72 15.24 -18.90
C ALA A 215 2.11 15.32 -17.49
N ALA A 216 2.08 14.20 -16.77
CA ALA A 216 1.58 14.15 -15.40
C ALA A 216 2.48 14.95 -14.44
N GLU A 217 3.81 14.88 -14.60
CA GLU A 217 4.77 15.66 -13.81
C GLU A 217 4.53 17.17 -13.96
N LYS A 218 4.38 17.63 -15.22
CA LYS A 218 4.11 19.04 -15.53
C LYS A 218 2.77 19.50 -14.94
N GLU A 219 1.75 18.66 -15.03
CA GLU A 219 0.42 18.99 -14.52
C GLU A 219 0.40 19.03 -12.98
N ALA A 220 1.09 18.10 -12.31
CA ALA A 220 1.28 18.13 -10.87
C ALA A 220 1.89 19.47 -10.43
N GLN A 221 2.99 19.91 -11.06
CA GLN A 221 3.62 21.19 -10.72
C GLN A 221 2.67 22.38 -10.94
N ARG A 222 1.96 22.42 -12.07
CA ARG A 222 0.99 23.49 -12.37
C ARG A 222 -0.11 23.60 -11.31
N LEU A 223 -0.56 22.47 -10.77
CA LEU A 223 -1.58 22.39 -9.71
C LEU A 223 -1.01 22.76 -8.33
N ILE A 224 0.23 22.36 -8.03
CA ILE A 224 0.97 22.77 -6.83
C ILE A 224 1.10 24.29 -6.77
N ASP A 225 1.47 24.92 -7.90
CA ASP A 225 1.62 26.37 -7.99
C ASP A 225 0.29 27.11 -7.76
N GLN A 226 -0.84 26.46 -8.04
CA GLN A 226 -2.20 26.96 -7.78
C GLN A 226 -2.75 26.60 -6.39
N GLY A 227 -2.01 25.83 -5.59
CA GLY A 227 -2.47 25.36 -4.28
C GLY A 227 -3.54 24.26 -4.33
N LEU A 228 -3.74 23.62 -5.49
CA LEU A 228 -4.68 22.50 -5.67
C LEU A 228 -3.99 21.17 -5.35
N LEU A 229 -3.73 20.93 -4.05
CA LEU A 229 -2.83 19.88 -3.58
C LEU A 229 -3.35 18.46 -3.77
N LEU A 230 -4.65 18.20 -3.56
CA LEU A 230 -5.22 16.86 -3.73
C LEU A 230 -5.16 16.41 -5.20
N PRO A 231 -5.63 17.23 -6.19
CA PRO A 231 -5.42 16.90 -7.60
C PRO A 231 -3.95 16.79 -8.00
N ALA A 232 -3.06 17.64 -7.45
CA ALA A 232 -1.64 17.53 -7.71
C ALA A 232 -1.06 16.17 -7.25
N TYR A 233 -1.53 15.67 -6.11
CA TYR A 233 -1.11 14.39 -5.57
C TYR A 233 -1.55 13.22 -6.46
N ASP A 234 -2.75 13.26 -7.04
CA ASP A 234 -3.17 12.25 -8.03
C ASP A 234 -2.21 12.15 -9.22
N HIS A 235 -1.72 13.30 -9.70
CA HIS A 235 -0.70 13.31 -10.75
C HIS A 235 0.65 12.75 -10.25
N CYS A 236 1.02 12.95 -8.99
CA CYS A 236 2.20 12.31 -8.39
C CYS A 236 2.05 10.78 -8.34
N LEU A 237 0.87 10.27 -7.96
CA LEU A 237 0.56 8.85 -7.95
C LEU A 237 0.62 8.25 -9.36
N LYS A 238 0.08 8.96 -10.36
CA LYS A 238 0.20 8.57 -11.78
C LYS A 238 1.66 8.51 -12.21
N CYS A 239 2.49 9.51 -11.89
CA CYS A 239 3.92 9.45 -12.16
C CYS A 239 4.57 8.22 -11.51
N SER A 240 4.23 7.91 -10.26
CA SER A 240 4.77 6.74 -9.56
C SER A 240 4.38 5.42 -10.25
N HIS A 241 3.13 5.27 -10.70
CA HIS A 241 2.70 4.06 -11.40
C HIS A 241 3.32 3.94 -12.79
N LEU A 242 3.38 5.04 -13.56
CA LEU A 242 4.02 5.09 -14.87
C LEU A 242 5.52 4.77 -14.78
N PHE A 243 6.20 5.26 -13.74
CA PHE A 243 7.57 4.86 -13.41
C PHE A 243 7.68 3.34 -13.20
N ASN A 244 6.80 2.74 -12.39
CA ASN A 244 6.83 1.30 -12.14
C ASN A 244 6.60 0.47 -13.42
N LEU A 245 5.79 0.95 -14.36
CA LEU A 245 5.61 0.31 -15.66
C LEU A 245 6.86 0.41 -16.54
N LEU A 246 7.50 1.58 -16.60
CA LEU A 246 8.78 1.76 -17.31
C LEU A 246 9.88 0.87 -16.72
N ASP A 247 9.91 0.74 -15.40
CA ASP A 247 10.83 -0.12 -14.66
C ASP A 247 10.60 -1.60 -14.96
N ALA A 248 9.35 -2.06 -14.92
CA ALA A 248 8.99 -3.43 -15.29
C ALA A 248 9.33 -3.77 -16.74
N ARG A 249 9.20 -2.80 -17.67
CA ARG A 249 9.63 -2.97 -19.07
C ARG A 249 11.15 -3.02 -19.26
N GLY A 250 11.94 -2.78 -18.21
CA GLY A 250 13.40 -2.66 -18.32
C GLY A 250 13.82 -1.48 -19.22
N ALA A 251 12.97 -0.45 -19.33
CA ALA A 251 13.14 0.65 -20.26
C ALA A 251 14.00 1.79 -19.69
N ILE A 252 14.38 1.71 -18.42
CA ILE A 252 15.13 2.74 -17.70
C ILE A 252 16.43 2.16 -17.14
N SER A 253 17.51 2.90 -17.30
CA SER A 253 18.80 2.62 -16.65
C SER A 253 18.75 2.89 -15.14
N VAL A 254 19.74 2.38 -14.41
CA VAL A 254 19.88 2.66 -12.96
C VAL A 254 19.92 4.17 -12.67
N THR A 255 20.63 4.93 -13.51
CA THR A 255 20.72 6.39 -13.37
C THR A 255 19.37 7.08 -13.62
N GLU A 256 18.64 6.64 -14.64
CA GLU A 256 17.29 7.17 -14.93
C GLU A 256 16.30 6.83 -13.83
N ARG A 257 16.39 5.62 -13.26
CA ARG A 257 15.57 5.20 -12.12
C ARG A 257 15.70 6.17 -10.94
N VAL A 258 16.94 6.48 -10.53
CA VAL A 258 17.22 7.43 -9.44
C VAL A 258 16.66 8.82 -9.77
N LYS A 259 16.82 9.26 -11.02
CA LYS A 259 16.30 10.55 -11.47
C LYS A 259 14.77 10.62 -11.41
N LEU A 260 14.06 9.64 -11.97
CA LEU A 260 12.59 9.63 -12.00
C LEU A 260 12.00 9.56 -10.59
N ILE A 261 12.56 8.73 -9.70
CA ILE A 261 12.17 8.68 -8.28
C ILE A 261 12.38 10.06 -7.64
N GLY A 262 13.52 10.71 -7.88
CA GLY A 262 13.82 12.05 -7.38
C GLY A 262 12.83 13.12 -7.85
N GLN A 263 12.38 13.04 -9.11
CA GLN A 263 11.38 13.94 -9.67
C GLN A 263 10.02 13.80 -8.96
N VAL A 264 9.51 12.56 -8.83
CA VAL A 264 8.25 12.30 -8.12
C VAL A 264 8.33 12.74 -6.66
N ARG A 265 9.43 12.38 -5.97
CA ARG A 265 9.67 12.76 -4.58
C ARG A 265 9.68 14.28 -4.38
N THR A 266 10.25 15.03 -5.33
CA THR A 266 10.29 16.49 -5.26
C THR A 266 8.88 17.10 -5.31
N LEU A 267 8.00 16.57 -6.16
CA LEU A 267 6.60 17.00 -6.24
C LEU A 267 5.84 16.65 -4.95
N VAL A 268 5.97 15.42 -4.48
CA VAL A 268 5.28 14.96 -3.26
C VAL A 268 5.71 15.78 -2.03
N ASN A 269 7.00 16.10 -1.89
CA ASN A 269 7.50 16.93 -0.79
C ASN A 269 6.92 18.36 -0.84
N GLN A 270 6.75 18.93 -2.03
CA GLN A 270 6.09 20.24 -2.19
C GLN A 270 4.61 20.16 -1.79
N VAL A 271 3.91 19.10 -2.21
CA VAL A 271 2.51 18.84 -1.83
C VAL A 271 2.37 18.73 -0.31
N ALA A 272 3.22 17.93 0.35
CA ALA A 272 3.17 17.71 1.79
C ALA A 272 3.42 19.00 2.58
N ARG A 273 4.45 19.78 2.20
CA ARG A 273 4.78 21.07 2.84
C ARG A 273 3.61 22.05 2.75
N LYS A 274 3.10 22.30 1.55
CA LYS A 274 1.96 23.21 1.34
C LYS A 274 0.70 22.72 2.04
N PHE A 275 0.51 21.41 2.16
CA PHE A 275 -0.63 20.84 2.87
C PHE A 275 -0.57 21.14 4.37
N VAL A 276 0.58 20.93 5.00
CA VAL A 276 0.78 21.24 6.42
C VAL A 276 0.71 22.74 6.69
N GLU A 277 1.29 23.56 5.81
CA GLU A 277 1.18 25.03 5.88
C GLU A 277 -0.29 25.49 5.86
N ARG A 278 -1.12 24.89 4.98
CA ARG A 278 -2.54 25.21 4.85
C ARG A 278 -3.35 24.84 6.10
N GLU A 279 -3.03 23.75 6.77
CA GLU A 279 -3.72 23.30 7.99
C GLU A 279 -3.36 24.14 9.24
N GLY A 280 -2.59 25.23 9.08
CA GLY A 280 -2.21 26.13 10.16
C GLY A 280 -1.01 25.63 10.96
N GLY A 281 -0.06 24.98 10.27
CA GLY A 281 1.07 24.26 10.85
C GLY A 281 1.82 25.02 11.96
N GLU A 282 1.91 24.38 13.12
CA GLU A 282 3.12 24.42 13.92
C GLU A 282 3.58 22.97 14.01
N ASN A 283 4.78 22.67 13.51
CA ASN A 283 5.55 21.50 13.96
C ASN A 283 5.88 21.72 15.44
#